data_AF-A0A218QNE2-F1
#
_entry.id   AF-A0A218QNE2-F1
#
_cell.length_a   1.000
_cell.length_b   1.000
_cell.length_c   1.000
_cell.angle_alpha   90.00
_cell.angle_beta   90.00
_cell.angle_gamma   90.00
#
_symmetry.space_group_name_H-M   'P 1'
#
loop_
_entity.id
_entity.type
_entity.pdbx_description
1 polymer ?
#
loop_
_entity_poly.entity_id
_entity_poly.type
_entity_poly.pdbx_seq_one_letter_code
_entity_poly.pdbx_strand_id
1 'polypeptide(L)' 'MIYLPDSMKILDKLKTRSIAIILLIVGSFILAAIDPSCRPAFNDLVKIGVGGYLAQLIPGIINKS' A
#
# COMPACT_ATOMS: atom_id res chain seq x y z
N MET A 1 -33.36 14.33 -9.51
CA MET A 1 -32.50 13.22 -9.04
C MET A 1 -31.10 13.51 -9.58
N ILE A 2 -30.22 14.08 -8.75
CA ILE A 2 -28.89 14.54 -9.17
C ILE A 2 -28.02 13.30 -9.33
N TYR A 3 -27.56 13.03 -10.55
CA TYR A 3 -26.59 11.96 -10.83
C TYR A 3 -25.24 12.37 -10.20
N LEU A 4 -24.95 11.84 -9.02
CA LEU A 4 -23.62 11.93 -8.43
C LEU A 4 -22.71 10.96 -9.21
N PRO A 5 -21.65 11.44 -9.88
CA PRO A 5 -20.81 10.58 -10.71
C PRO A 5 -20.15 9.51 -9.84
N ASP A 6 -20.24 8.23 -10.25
CA ASP A 6 -19.62 7.08 -9.58
C ASP A 6 -18.13 7.29 -9.27
N SER A 7 -17.45 8.10 -10.08
CA SER A 7 -16.08 8.58 -9.91
C SER A 7 -15.82 9.17 -8.51
N MET A 8 -16.79 9.87 -7.93
CA MET A 8 -16.62 10.57 -6.65
C MET A 8 -16.63 9.60 -5.46
N LYS A 9 -17.46 8.55 -5.51
CA LYS A 9 -17.48 7.46 -4.51
C LYS A 9 -16.20 6.63 -4.54
N ILE A 10 -15.66 6.39 -5.74
CA ILE A 10 -14.40 5.66 -5.93
C ILE A 10 -13.24 6.47 -5.37
N LEU A 11 -13.23 7.79 -5.60
CA LEU A 11 -12.18 8.68 -5.12
C LEU A 11 -12.12 8.76 -3.58
N ASP A 12 -13.26 8.83 -2.90
CA ASP A 12 -13.34 8.79 -1.43
C ASP A 12 -12.87 7.44 -0.87
N LYS A 13 -13.20 6.34 -1.55
CA LYS A 13 -12.78 4.99 -1.16
C LYS A 13 -11.27 4.78 -1.37
N LEU A 14 -10.71 5.35 -2.42
CA LEU A 14 -9.27 5.36 -2.69
C LEU A 14 -8.52 6.24 -1.69
N LYS A 15 -9.05 7.42 -1.36
CA LYS A 15 -8.46 8.36 -0.40
C LYS A 15 -8.36 7.75 1.00
N THR A 16 -9.42 7.11 1.48
CA THR A 16 -9.42 6.42 2.78
C THR A 16 -8.44 5.26 2.82
N ARG A 17 -8.37 4.46 1.75
CA ARG A 17 -7.40 3.35 1.64
C ARG A 17 -5.95 3.85 1.62
N SER A 18 -5.64 4.89 0.85
CA SER A 18 -4.30 5.47 0.80
C SER A 18 -3.85 6.02 2.15
N ILE A 19 -4.73 6.72 2.87
CA ILE A 19 -4.43 7.23 4.21
C ILE A 19 -4.14 6.09 5.18
N ALA A 20 -4.95 5.03 5.18
CA ALA A 20 -4.75 3.87 6.04
C ALA A 20 -3.40 3.17 5.78
N ILE A 21 -3.00 3.05 4.51
CA ILE A 21 -1.72 2.46 4.11
C ILE A 21 -0.54 3.31 4.60
N ILE A 22 -0.60 4.63 4.43
CA ILE A 22 0.45 5.55 4.91
C ILE A 22 0.58 5.45 6.43
N LEU A 23 -0.54 5.45 7.16
CA LEU A 23 -0.55 5.32 8.62
C LEU A 23 0.05 3.99 9.09
N LEU A 24 -0.25 2.88 8.38
CA LEU A 24 0.33 1.57 8.64
C LEU A 24 1.85 1.55 8.44
N ILE A 25 2.34 2.15 7.35
CA ILE A 25 3.78 2.19 7.04
C ILE A 25 4.51 3.05 8.08
N VAL A 26 4.03 4.26 8.35
CA VAL A 26 4.65 5.18 9.31
C VAL A 26 4.59 4.63 10.73
N GLY A 27 3.44 4.09 11.14
CA GLY A 27 3.27 3.47 12.45
C GLY A 27 4.19 2.27 12.64
N SER A 28 4.29 1.38 11.65
CA SER A 28 5.18 0.21 11.70
C SER A 28 6.66 0.62 11.70
N PHE A 29 7.04 1.69 11.00
CA PHE A 29 8.39 2.24 11.02
C PHE A 29 8.78 2.78 12.41
N ILE A 30 7.90 3.57 13.03
CA ILE A 30 8.12 4.09 14.39
C ILE A 30 8.22 2.94 15.40
N LEU A 31 7.35 1.94 15.29
CA LEU A 31 7.37 0.76 16.16
C LEU A 31 8.68 -0.04 16.03
N ALA A 32 9.19 -0.22 14.81
CA ALA A 32 10.45 -0.91 14.55
C ALA A 32 11.70 -0.12 14.98
N ALA A 33 11.58 1.21 15.10
CA ALA A 33 12.64 2.07 15.61
C ALA A 33 12.74 1.99 17.15
N ILE A 34 11.60 1.85 17.83
CA ILE A 34 11.51 1.80 19.30
C ILE A 34 11.73 0.37 19.82
N ASP A 35 11.07 -0.63 19.21
CA ASP A 35 11.16 -2.04 19.61
C ASP A 35 11.88 -2.88 18.54
N PRO A 36 13.08 -3.41 18.83
CA PRO A 36 13.84 -4.21 17.88
C PRO A 36 13.16 -5.55 17.53
N SER A 37 12.23 -6.03 18.35
CA SER A 37 11.45 -7.25 18.10
C SER A 37 10.38 -7.05 17.03
N CYS A 38 10.00 -5.80 16.73
CA CYS A 38 9.09 -5.43 15.65
C CYS A 38 9.79 -5.25 14.29
N ARG A 39 11.13 -5.19 14.25
CA ARG A 39 11.91 -5.10 13.00
C ARG A 39 11.61 -6.21 12.00
N PRO A 40 11.44 -7.50 12.37
CA PRO A 40 11.12 -8.56 11.41
C PRO A 40 9.80 -8.30 10.68
N ALA A 41 8.77 -7.83 11.40
CA ALA A 41 7.47 -7.52 10.83
C ALA A 41 7.53 -6.32 9.86
N PHE A 42 8.28 -5.27 10.23
CA PHE A 42 8.53 -4.15 9.32
C PHE A 42 9.31 -4.58 8.07
N ASN A 43 10.32 -5.44 8.24
CA ASN A 43 11.13 -5.93 7.12
C ASN A 43 10.29 -6.78 6.14
N ASP A 44 9.31 -7.53 6.65
CA ASP A 44 8.37 -8.28 5.81
C ASP A 44 7.44 -7.34 5.00
N LEU A 45 6.93 -6.28 5.62
CA LEU A 45 6.15 -5.24 4.94
C LEU A 45 6.96 -4.54 3.85
N VAL A 46 8.21 -4.17 4.12
CA VAL A 46 9.12 -3.58 3.12
C VAL A 46 9.37 -4.55 1.98
N LYS A 47 9.63 -5.83 2.29
CA LYS A 47 9.87 -6.85 1.27
C LYS A 47 8.67 -7.08 0.37
N ILE A 48 7.45 -7.11 0.92
CA ILE A 48 6.21 -7.23 0.12
C ILE A 48 5.99 -5.96 -0.71
N GLY A 49 6.22 -4.77 -0.15
CA GLY A 49 6.08 -3.51 -0.87
C GLY A 49 7.06 -3.37 -2.02
N VAL A 50 8.35 -3.61 -1.77
CA VAL A 50 9.41 -3.57 -2.79
C VAL A 50 9.22 -4.71 -3.80
N GLY A 51 8.89 -5.92 -3.35
CA GLY A 51 8.61 -7.06 -4.22
C GLY A 51 7.40 -6.84 -5.14
N GLY A 52 6.33 -6.26 -4.60
CA GLY A 52 5.14 -5.87 -5.38
C GLY A 52 5.45 -4.77 -6.40
N TYR A 53 6.21 -3.75 -6.00
CA TYR A 53 6.65 -2.68 -6.90
C TYR A 53 7.57 -3.20 -8.00
N LEU A 54 8.55 -4.03 -7.66
CA LEU A 54 9.43 -4.68 -8.65
C LEU A 54 8.64 -5.60 -9.58
N ALA A 55 7.66 -6.35 -9.08
CA ALA A 55 6.78 -7.19 -9.91
C ALA A 55 5.96 -6.37 -10.92
N GLN A 56 5.53 -5.15 -10.56
CA GLN A 56 4.88 -4.23 -11.49
C GLN A 56 5.84 -3.64 -12.53
N LEU A 57 7.11 -3.45 -12.15
CA LEU A 57 8.15 -2.92 -13.03
C LEU A 57 8.76 -3.94 -13.99
N ILE A 58 8.48 -5.24 -13.85
CA ILE A 58 8.96 -6.27 -14.78
C ILE A 58 7.98 -6.34 -15.96
N PRO A 59 8.30 -5.75 -17.15
CA PRO A 59 7.48 -5.86 -18.33
C PRO A 59 7.57 -7.29 -18.87
N GLY A 60 6.63 -8.14 -18.48
CA GLY A 60 6.58 -9.54 -18.92
C GLY A 60 5.61 -10.44 -18.15
N ILE A 61 5.22 -10.05 -16.93
CA ILE A 61 4.25 -10.83 -16.13
C ILE A 61 2.80 -10.50 -16.51
N ILE A 62 2.55 -9.29 -17.01
CA ILE A 62 1.21 -8.76 -17.37
C ILE A 62 0.86 -8.94 -18.86
N ASN A 63 1.77 -9.44 -19.69
CA ASN A 63 1.52 -9.70 -21.11
C ASN A 63 1.67 -11.20 -21.42
N LYS A 64 0.72 -12.00 -20.91
CA LYS A 64 0.36 -13.28 -21.53
C LYS A 64 -0.97 -13.08 -22.25
N SER A 65 -0.89 -12.55 -23.46
CA SER A 65 -1.87 -12.81 -24.51
C SER A 65 -1.73 -14.24 -25.04
#